data_AF-A0A1I3UZ53-F1
#
_entry.id   AF-A0A1I3UZ53-F1
#
_cell.length_a   1.000
_cell.length_b   1.000
_cell.length_c   1.000
_cell.angle_alpha   90.00
_cell.angle_beta   90.00
_cell.angle_gamma   90.00
#
_symmetry.space_group_name_H-M   'P 1'
#
loop_
_entity.id
_entity.type
_entity.pdbx_description
1 polymer ?
#
loop_
_entity_poly.entity_id
_entity_poly.type
_entity_poly.pdbx_seq_one_letter_code
_entity_poly.pdbx_strand_id
1 'polypeptide(L)' 'MKVIGLILTVLSLLVMTLNFQLGVFTFGLALITFGFHHLSISNHPLTYLYSISGIVFTIGPFIFL' A
#
# COMPACT_ATOMS: atom_id res chain seq x y z
N MET A 1 0.96 -9.63 -10.16
CA MET A 1 0.86 -8.77 -8.95
C MET A 1 0.69 -7.28 -9.24
N LYS A 2 1.23 -6.74 -10.34
CA LYS A 2 1.10 -5.30 -10.70
C LYS A 2 -0.36 -4.80 -10.81
N VAL A 3 -1.21 -5.58 -11.47
CA VAL A 3 -2.62 -5.24 -11.68
C VAL A 3 -3.42 -5.23 -10.37
N ILE A 4 -3.12 -6.17 -9.47
CA ILE A 4 -3.77 -6.27 -8.15
C ILE A 4 -3.45 -5.04 -7.30
N GLY A 5 -2.17 -4.62 -7.26
CA GLY A 5 -1.77 -3.40 -6.55
C GLY A 5 -2.44 -2.14 -7.12
N LEU A 6 -2.54 -2.05 -8.45
CA LEU A 6 -3.25 -0.95 -9.13
C LEU A 6 -4.74 -0.90 -8.76
N ILE A 7 -5.42 -2.04 -8.81
CA ILE A 7 -6.84 -2.14 -8.42
C ILE A 7 -7.02 -1.74 -6.95
N LEU A 8 -6.16 -2.21 -6.05
CA LEU A 8 -6.19 -1.82 -4.64
C LEU A 8 -5.99 -0.32 -4.45
N THR A 9 -5.11 0.30 -5.24
CA THR A 9 -4.83 1.75 -5.16
C THR A 9 -6.03 2.59 -5.60
N VAL A 10 -6.74 2.15 -6.65
CA VAL A 10 -7.95 2.83 -7.10
C VAL A 10 -9.08 2.62 -6.09
N LEU A 11 -9.22 1.40 -5.55
CA LEU A 11 -10.18 1.10 -4.49
C LEU A 11 -9.92 1.91 -3.23
N SER A 12 -8.65 2.12 -2.84
CA SER A 12 -8.34 2.88 -1.64
C SER A 12 -8.83 4.32 -1.73
N LEU A 13 -8.79 4.94 -2.91
CA LEU A 13 -9.35 6.29 -3.13
C LEU A 13 -10.87 6.32 -2.90
N LEU A 14 -11.59 5.29 -3.34
CA LEU A 14 -13.03 5.13 -3.07
C LEU A 14 -13.32 4.90 -1.60
N VAL A 15 -12.54 4.05 -0.92
CA VAL A 15 -12.75 3.76 0.51
C VAL A 15 -12.43 4.99 1.37
N MET A 16 -11.44 5.79 0.96
CA MET A 16 -11.00 6.99 1.68
C MET A 16 -12.07 8.08 1.76
N THR A 17 -13.06 8.10 0.85
CA THR A 17 -14.22 9.01 0.93
C THR A 17 -15.27 8.55 1.93
N LEU A 18 -15.32 7.26 2.26
CA LEU A 18 -16.25 6.67 3.23
C LEU A 18 -15.63 6.62 4.63
N ASN A 19 -14.37 6.21 4.73
CA ASN A 19 -13.63 6.11 5.96
C ASN A 19 -12.13 6.29 5.67
N PHE A 20 -11.58 7.39 6.15
CA PHE A 20 -10.18 7.75 5.92
C PHE A 20 -9.22 6.67 6.44
N GLN A 21 -9.44 6.14 7.65
CA GLN A 21 -8.55 5.17 8.29
C GLN A 21 -8.48 3.86 7.49
N LEU A 22 -9.63 3.36 7.02
CA LEU A 22 -9.70 2.18 6.14
C LEU A 22 -9.12 2.45 4.74
N GLY A 23 -9.30 3.66 4.22
CA GLY A 23 -8.70 4.08 2.95
C GLY A 23 -7.18 4.08 3.00
N VAL A 24 -6.60 4.64 4.06
CA VAL A 24 -5.14 4.65 4.24
C VAL A 24 -4.59 3.24 4.49
N PHE A 25 -5.31 2.40 5.24
CA PHE A 25 -4.96 0.99 5.43
C PHE A 25 -4.93 0.20 4.11
N THR A 26 -5.98 0.33 3.29
CA THR A 26 -6.06 -0.36 1.99
C THR A 26 -5.00 0.14 1.01
N PHE A 27 -4.64 1.42 1.07
CA PHE A 27 -3.49 1.97 0.35
C PHE A 27 -2.15 1.38 0.83
N GLY A 28 -1.96 1.21 2.14
CA GLY A 28 -0.80 0.53 2.72
C GLY A 28 -0.61 -0.89 2.19
N LEU A 29 -1.70 -1.66 2.11
CA LEU A 29 -1.68 -3.00 1.51
C LEU A 29 -1.32 -2.96 0.01
N ALA A 30 -1.80 -1.96 -0.73
CA ALA A 30 -1.43 -1.77 -2.14
C ALA A 30 0.08 -1.59 -2.29
N LEU A 31 0.70 -0.76 -1.45
CA LEU A 31 2.15 -0.53 -1.45
C LEU A 31 2.93 -1.82 -1.12
N ILE A 32 2.48 -2.61 -0.14
CA ILE A 32 3.08 -3.91 0.17
C ILE A 32 3.04 -4.84 -1.07
N THR A 33 1.91 -4.91 -1.77
CA THR A 33 1.81 -5.71 -3.01
C THR A 33 2.73 -5.20 -4.12
N PHE A 34 2.96 -3.89 -4.23
CA PHE A 34 3.95 -3.32 -5.15
C PHE A 34 5.39 -3.63 -4.73
N GLY A 35 5.68 -3.69 -3.43
CA GLY A 35 6.96 -4.13 -2.88
C GLY A 35 7.27 -5.56 -3.31
N PHE A 36 6.36 -6.51 -3.08
CA PHE A 36 6.53 -7.90 -3.53
C PHE A 36 6.67 -8.02 -5.05
N HIS A 37 5.97 -7.20 -5.83
CA HIS A 37 6.13 -7.18 -7.28
C HIS A 37 7.54 -6.72 -7.70
N HIS A 38 8.09 -5.68 -7.08
CA HIS A 38 9.44 -5.20 -7.39
C HIS A 38 10.54 -6.14 -6.90
N LEU A 39 10.28 -6.89 -5.82
CA LEU A 39 11.17 -7.96 -5.36
C LEU A 39 11.30 -9.03 -6.44
N SER A 40 10.18 -9.41 -7.07
CA SER A 40 10.15 -10.40 -8.16
C SER A 40 10.92 -9.96 -9.41
N ILE A 41 11.14 -8.66 -9.61
CA ILE A 41 11.85 -8.09 -10.78
C ILE A 41 13.28 -7.68 -10.37
N SER A 42 13.77 -8.14 -9.20
CA SER A 42 15.09 -7.85 -8.65
C SER A 42 15.40 -6.35 -8.48
N ASN A 43 14.38 -5.50 -8.39
CA ASN A 43 14.54 -4.07 -8.20
C ASN A 43 14.50 -3.73 -6.71
N HIS A 44 15.60 -4.07 -6.04
CA HIS A 44 15.78 -3.94 -4.60
C HIS A 44 15.44 -2.54 -4.03
N PRO A 45 15.91 -1.41 -4.58
CA PRO A 45 15.64 -0.10 -3.97
C PRO A 45 14.14 0.22 -3.94
N LEU A 46 13.42 -0.05 -5.02
CA LEU A 46 11.96 0.14 -5.09
C LEU A 46 11.22 -0.82 -4.16
N THR A 47 11.70 -2.05 -4.03
CA THR A 47 11.13 -3.03 -3.09
C THR A 47 11.15 -2.51 -1.65
N TYR A 48 12.28 -1.97 -1.19
CA TYR A 48 12.40 -1.43 0.16
C TYR A 48 11.50 -0.22 0.35
N LEU A 49 11.49 0.73 -0.60
CA LEU A 49 10.61 1.90 -0.56
C LEU A 49 9.15 1.50 -0.41
N TYR A 50 8.64 0.64 -1.30
CA TYR A 50 7.25 0.21 -1.28
C TYR A 50 6.89 -0.59 -0.03
N SER A 51 7.78 -1.47 0.44
CA SER A 51 7.53 -2.29 1.62
C SER A 51 7.50 -1.46 2.90
N ILE A 52 8.48 -0.56 3.08
CA ILE A 52 8.56 0.32 4.26
C ILE A 52 7.39 1.30 4.26
N SER A 53 7.11 1.97 3.13
CA SER A 53 5.96 2.86 3.02
C SER A 53 4.65 2.11 3.29
N GLY A 54 4.49 0.90 2.75
CA GLY A 54 3.33 0.07 3.00
C GLY A 54 3.12 -0.24 4.48
N ILE A 55 4.17 -0.58 5.21
CA ILE A 55 4.12 -0.80 6.67
C ILE A 55 3.68 0.48 7.40
N VAL A 56 4.28 1.62 7.06
CA VAL A 56 3.96 2.92 7.69
C VAL A 56 2.49 3.30 7.46
N PHE A 57 1.98 3.17 6.23
CA PHE A 57 0.59 3.49 5.92
C PHE A 57 -0.41 2.46 6.46
N THR A 58 0.03 1.23 6.74
CA THR A 58 -0.82 0.21 7.38
C THR A 58 -0.94 0.45 8.88
N ILE A 59 0.17 0.78 9.56
CA ILE A 59 0.23 0.89 11.02
C ILE A 59 -0.10 2.30 11.51
N GLY A 60 0.40 3.32 10.81
CA GLY A 60 0.27 4.74 11.19
C GLY A 60 -1.16 5.16 11.54
N PRO A 61 -2.19 4.80 10.75
CA PRO A 61 -3.57 5.16 11.04
C PRO A 61 -4.11 4.58 12.34
N PHE A 62 -3.56 3.48 12.87
CA PHE A 62 -4.03 2.88 14.13
C PHE A 62 -3.30 3.40 15.36
N ILE A 63 -2.12 4.01 15.17
CA ILE A 63 -1.32 4.59 16.26
C ILE A 63 -1.66 6.06 16.47
N PHE A 64 -1.87 6.81 15.39
CA PHE A 64 -1.97 8.28 15.43
C PHE A 64 -3.40 8.83 15.27
N LEU A 65 -4.38 7.99 14.91
CA LEU A 65 -5.74 8.37 14.55
C LEU A 65 -6.74 7.56 15.36
#